data_AF-A0A1Y6DBB2-F1
#
_entry.id   AF-A0A1Y6DBB2-F1
#
_cell.length_a   1.000
_cell.length_b   1.000
_cell.length_c   1.000
_cell.angle_alpha   90.00
_cell.angle_beta   90.00
_cell.angle_gamma   90.00
#
_symmetry.space_group_name_H-M   'P 1'
#
loop_
_entity.id
_entity.type
_entity.pdbx_description
1 polymer ?
#
loop_
_entity_poly.entity_id
_entity_poly.type
_entity_poly.pdbx_seq_one_letter_code
_entity_poly.pdbx_strand_id
1 'polypeptide(L)'
;MCRASHFVAALLLTLAACTQPPPARHPSGLFDTGQPALHAVSDARLRELMNRMNGLIFERFVAEPERDRETLKETDEIARTAADLGRSIDGLYARLPALNLNESEQATFHALADKLRHQADQLRQFAVDHRLEDLSGQLSQISATCTACHGLFRQLGRGGRHG
;
A
#
# COMPACT_ATOMS: atom_id res chain seq x y z
N MET A 1 69.24 -35.70 -13.59
CA MET A 1 69.36 -35.00 -12.28
C MET A 1 69.09 -33.52 -12.53
N CYS A 2 67.94 -32.99 -12.13
CA CYS A 2 67.58 -31.57 -12.29
C CYS A 2 67.30 -30.93 -10.92
N ARG A 3 68.00 -29.82 -10.63
CA ARG A 3 67.72 -28.91 -9.50
C ARG A 3 66.93 -27.71 -10.04
N ALA A 4 65.90 -27.31 -9.30
CA ALA A 4 65.34 -25.96 -9.14
C ALA A 4 64.19 -26.14 -8.13
N SER A 5 64.20 -25.70 -6.87
CA SER A 5 64.65 -24.46 -6.21
C SER A 5 63.90 -23.21 -6.68
N HIS A 6 63.01 -22.77 -5.77
CA HIS A 6 62.33 -21.47 -5.65
C HIS A 6 61.15 -21.25 -6.63
N PHE A 7 60.04 -20.58 -6.29
CA PHE A 7 59.78 -19.53 -5.31
C PHE A 7 58.34 -19.61 -4.82
N VAL A 8 58.14 -19.57 -3.50
CA VAL A 8 56.89 -19.13 -2.88
C VAL A 8 56.89 -17.60 -2.93
N ALA A 9 55.91 -17.01 -3.62
CA ALA A 9 55.56 -15.59 -3.49
C ALA A 9 54.08 -15.46 -3.90
N ALA A 10 53.16 -15.65 -2.97
CA ALA A 10 52.58 -14.53 -2.20
C ALA A 10 51.92 -13.48 -3.11
N LEU A 11 50.84 -13.89 -3.81
CA LEU A 11 49.89 -12.98 -4.44
C LEU A 11 48.72 -12.75 -3.46
N LEU A 12 49.00 -12.03 -2.37
CA LEU A 12 47.96 -11.49 -1.49
C LEU A 12 47.45 -10.19 -2.11
N LEU A 13 46.32 -10.31 -2.82
CA LEU A 13 45.57 -9.19 -3.37
C LEU A 13 45.23 -8.19 -2.27
N THR A 14 45.65 -6.96 -2.52
CA THR A 14 45.39 -5.75 -1.76
C THR A 14 43.89 -5.46 -1.66
N LEU A 15 43.37 -5.42 -0.42
CA LEU A 15 42.10 -4.75 -0.13
C LEU A 15 42.28 -3.24 -0.26
N ALA A 16 42.00 -2.70 -1.45
CA ALA A 16 41.72 -1.28 -1.61
C ALA A 16 40.31 -1.02 -1.06
N ALA A 17 40.24 -0.63 0.22
CA ALA A 17 39.02 -0.10 0.82
C ALA A 17 38.75 1.30 0.25
N CYS A 18 37.86 1.38 -0.73
CA CYS A 18 37.30 2.65 -1.17
C CYS A 18 36.35 3.17 -0.07
N THR A 19 36.84 4.10 0.74
CA THR A 19 36.03 4.93 1.64
C THR A 19 35.12 5.82 0.82
N GLN A 20 33.86 5.39 0.64
CA GLN A 20 32.83 6.24 0.06
C GLN A 20 32.50 7.36 1.06
N PRO A 21 32.53 8.64 0.65
CA PRO A 21 32.01 9.72 1.50
C PRO A 21 30.50 9.49 1.73
N PRO A 22 30.00 9.70 2.96
CA PRO A 22 28.57 9.53 3.24
C PRO A 22 27.77 10.46 2.32
N PRO A 23 26.63 10.00 1.76
CA PRO A 23 25.77 10.87 0.98
C PRO A 23 25.39 12.07 1.83
N ALA A 24 25.54 13.26 1.24
CA ALA A 24 25.14 14.51 1.83
C ALA A 24 23.76 14.34 2.45
N ARG A 25 23.67 14.55 3.77
CA ARG A 25 22.41 14.61 4.50
C ARG A 25 21.48 15.54 3.72
N HIS A 26 20.45 14.96 3.13
CA HIS A 26 19.34 15.74 2.60
C HIS A 26 18.92 16.73 3.69
N PRO A 27 18.81 18.03 3.40
CA PRO A 27 18.20 18.94 4.35
C PRO A 27 16.80 18.37 4.60
N SER A 28 16.60 17.88 5.82
CA SER A 28 15.27 17.64 6.36
C SER A 28 14.64 19.01 6.46
N GLY A 29 14.14 19.50 5.32
CA GLY A 29 13.23 20.62 5.24
C GLY A 29 11.91 20.16 5.83
N LEU A 30 11.90 20.06 7.16
CA LEU A 30 10.69 20.08 7.94
C LEU A 30 10.12 21.50 7.80
N PHE A 31 9.50 21.75 6.64
CA PHE A 31 8.57 22.87 6.54
C PHE A 31 7.36 22.47 7.39
N ASP A 32 7.38 22.96 8.62
CA ASP A 32 6.24 23.05 9.51
C ASP A 32 5.23 23.99 8.85
N THR A 33 4.31 23.41 8.08
CA THR A 33 3.17 24.13 7.50
C THR A 33 1.98 24.20 8.47
N GLY A 34 2.17 23.91 9.76
CA GLY A 34 1.12 24.09 10.77
C GLY A 34 -0.12 23.20 10.60
N GLN A 35 -0.10 22.23 9.68
CA GLN A 35 -1.08 21.14 9.54
C GLN A 35 -0.43 19.82 9.10
N PRO A 36 0.41 19.17 9.93
CA PRO A 36 0.74 17.78 9.72
C PRO A 36 -0.35 16.87 10.31
N ALA A 37 -0.63 15.77 9.61
CA ALA A 37 -1.12 14.49 10.16
C ALA A 37 -2.60 14.06 10.04
N LEU A 38 -3.48 14.69 9.25
CA LEU A 38 -4.81 14.07 8.98
C LEU A 38 -4.84 13.21 7.72
N HIS A 39 -4.17 13.63 6.64
CA HIS A 39 -4.03 12.84 5.41
C HIS A 39 -3.04 11.68 5.54
N ALA A 40 -1.94 11.87 6.30
CA ALA A 40 -0.96 10.82 6.53
C ALA A 40 -1.53 9.67 7.36
N VAL A 41 -2.42 9.97 8.33
CA VAL A 41 -3.07 8.98 9.18
C VAL A 41 -4.14 8.20 8.40
N SER A 42 -4.91 8.84 7.51
CA SER A 42 -5.86 8.13 6.63
C SER A 42 -5.16 7.24 5.59
N ASP A 43 -4.04 7.70 5.03
CA ASP A 43 -3.23 6.90 4.08
C ASP A 43 -2.60 5.69 4.79
N ALA A 44 -2.07 5.89 6.01
CA ALA A 44 -1.49 4.80 6.81
C ALA A 44 -2.53 3.73 7.18
N ARG A 45 -3.71 4.14 7.66
CA ARG A 45 -4.79 3.21 8.02
C ARG A 45 -5.29 2.42 6.81
N LEU A 46 -5.48 3.08 5.67
CA LEU A 46 -5.89 2.42 4.44
C LEU A 46 -4.86 1.37 3.99
N ARG A 47 -3.57 1.73 4.04
CA ARG A 47 -2.48 0.84 3.64
C ARG A 47 -2.33 -0.36 4.57
N GLU A 48 -2.53 -0.16 5.86
CA GLU A 48 -2.53 -1.24 6.85
C GLU A 48 -3.69 -2.22 6.61
N LEU A 49 -4.91 -1.72 6.35
CA LEU A 49 -6.06 -2.57 6.03
C LEU A 49 -5.82 -3.39 4.76
N MET A 50 -5.22 -2.79 3.71
CA MET A 50 -4.86 -3.51 2.48
C MET A 50 -3.80 -4.58 2.71
N ASN A 51 -2.76 -4.28 3.50
CA ASN A 51 -1.72 -5.26 3.82
C ASN A 51 -2.26 -6.42 4.65
N ARG A 52 -3.17 -6.15 5.59
CA ARG A 52 -3.85 -7.16 6.40
C ARG A 52 -4.73 -8.06 5.54
N MET A 53 -5.53 -7.49 4.63
CA MET A 53 -6.33 -8.25 3.67
C MET A 53 -5.47 -9.16 2.79
N ASN A 54 -4.30 -8.70 2.36
CA ASN A 54 -3.37 -9.55 1.61
C ASN A 54 -2.81 -10.69 2.47
N GLY A 55 -2.43 -10.44 3.73
CA GLY A 55 -1.89 -11.49 4.60
C GLY A 55 -2.87 -12.64 4.84
N LEU A 56 -4.14 -12.32 5.10
CA LEU A 56 -5.20 -13.30 5.40
C LEU A 56 -5.51 -14.26 4.25
N ILE A 57 -5.15 -13.91 3.01
CA ILE A 57 -5.46 -14.71 1.81
C ILE A 57 -4.35 -15.73 1.52
N PHE A 58 -3.14 -15.55 2.06
CA PHE A 58 -1.95 -16.31 1.66
C PHE A 58 -1.47 -17.35 2.68
N GLU A 59 -1.95 -17.36 3.92
CA GLU A 59 -1.59 -18.38 4.92
C GLU A 59 -2.60 -19.54 4.89
N ARG A 60 -2.18 -20.74 4.48
CA ARG A 60 -3.03 -21.94 4.58
C ARG A 60 -2.21 -23.21 4.79
N PHE A 61 -2.14 -23.72 6.03
CA PHE A 61 -1.77 -25.09 6.36
C PHE A 61 -2.36 -25.54 7.72
N VAL A 62 -3.60 -26.07 7.72
CA VAL A 62 -4.22 -26.73 8.89
C VAL A 62 -5.20 -27.85 8.43
N ALA A 63 -5.44 -28.85 9.29
CA ALA A 63 -6.28 -30.03 9.06
C ALA A 63 -7.78 -29.72 8.82
N GLU A 64 -8.48 -30.59 8.08
CA GLU A 64 -9.80 -30.36 7.45
C GLU A 64 -10.93 -29.76 8.34
N PRO A 65 -11.21 -30.20 9.58
CA PRO A 65 -12.24 -29.58 10.41
C PRO A 65 -11.82 -28.23 11.02
N GLU A 66 -10.52 -27.99 11.17
CA GLU A 66 -9.99 -26.70 11.57
C GLU A 66 -10.00 -25.72 10.38
N ARG A 67 -9.82 -26.22 9.16
CA ARG A 67 -9.90 -25.46 7.90
C ARG A 67 -11.26 -24.82 7.68
N ASP A 68 -12.36 -25.49 8.01
CA ASP A 68 -13.71 -24.89 7.88
C ASP A 68 -13.93 -23.77 8.90
N ARG A 69 -13.48 -23.95 10.14
CA ARG A 69 -13.54 -22.89 11.18
C ARG A 69 -12.63 -21.72 10.87
N GLU A 70 -11.44 -21.99 10.35
CA GLU A 70 -10.47 -20.99 9.94
C GLU A 70 -10.98 -20.20 8.73
N THR A 71 -11.55 -20.88 7.72
CA THR A 71 -12.19 -20.22 6.57
C THR A 71 -13.36 -19.32 7.00
N LEU A 72 -14.16 -19.76 7.97
CA LEU A 72 -15.23 -18.92 8.54
C LEU A 72 -14.67 -17.69 9.27
N LYS A 73 -13.58 -17.84 10.04
CA LYS A 73 -12.91 -16.70 10.70
C LYS A 73 -12.30 -15.73 9.69
N GLU A 74 -11.63 -16.25 8.66
CA GLU A 74 -11.02 -15.47 7.57
C GLU A 74 -12.08 -14.64 6.83
N THR A 75 -13.21 -15.26 6.46
CA THR A 75 -14.32 -14.55 5.78
C THR A 75 -14.95 -13.48 6.68
N ASP A 76 -15.12 -13.76 7.96
CA ASP A 76 -15.58 -12.76 8.94
C ASP A 76 -14.63 -11.56 9.05
N GLU A 77 -13.32 -11.83 9.05
CA GLU A 77 -12.30 -10.79 9.11
C GLU A 77 -12.26 -9.94 7.83
N ILE A 78 -12.39 -10.58 6.67
CA ILE A 78 -12.50 -9.88 5.37
C ILE A 78 -13.75 -9.00 5.35
N ALA A 79 -14.90 -9.51 5.79
CA ALA A 79 -16.15 -8.75 5.83
C ALA A 79 -16.03 -7.52 6.74
N ARG A 80 -15.45 -7.68 7.94
CA ARG A 80 -15.19 -6.55 8.86
C ARG A 80 -14.23 -5.54 8.25
N THR A 81 -13.14 -6.00 7.66
CA THR A 81 -12.11 -5.12 7.06
C THR A 81 -12.68 -4.35 5.86
N ALA A 82 -13.51 -5.00 5.03
CA ALA A 82 -14.21 -4.35 3.92
C ALA A 82 -15.21 -3.28 4.41
N ALA A 83 -15.91 -3.55 5.53
CA ALA A 83 -16.78 -2.55 6.15
C ALA A 83 -15.98 -1.35 6.72
N ASP A 84 -14.82 -1.60 7.33
CA ASP A 84 -13.92 -0.56 7.82
C ASP A 84 -13.36 0.31 6.68
N LEU A 85 -13.04 -0.32 5.55
CA LEU A 85 -12.63 0.36 4.32
C LEU A 85 -13.76 1.29 3.83
N GLY A 86 -14.99 0.80 3.74
CA GLY A 86 -16.16 1.61 3.39
C GLY A 86 -16.29 2.88 4.23
N ARG A 87 -16.22 2.74 5.56
CA ARG A 87 -16.29 3.90 6.48
C ARG A 87 -15.11 4.85 6.34
N SER A 88 -13.93 4.34 6.01
CA SER A 88 -12.75 5.17 5.77
C SER A 88 -12.89 6.01 4.50
N ILE A 89 -13.57 5.48 3.48
CA ILE A 89 -13.90 6.17 2.23
C ILE A 89 -14.94 7.27 2.46
N ASP A 90 -15.93 7.04 3.32
CA ASP A 90 -16.88 8.08 3.70
C ASP A 90 -16.16 9.32 4.28
N GLY A 91 -15.05 9.10 5.00
CA GLY A 91 -14.17 10.16 5.49
C GLY A 91 -13.35 10.89 4.41
N LEU A 92 -13.27 10.38 3.17
CA LEU A 92 -12.60 11.07 2.06
C LEU A 92 -13.43 12.24 1.56
N TYR A 93 -14.76 12.13 1.52
CA TYR A 93 -15.62 13.23 1.05
C TYR A 93 -15.51 14.48 1.91
N ALA A 94 -15.36 14.30 3.23
CA ALA A 94 -15.16 15.41 4.16
C ALA A 94 -13.84 16.18 3.92
N ARG A 95 -12.90 15.59 3.17
CA ARG A 95 -11.57 16.17 2.92
C ARG A 95 -11.44 16.84 1.56
N LEU A 96 -12.44 16.69 0.68
CA LEU A 96 -12.46 17.32 -0.65
C LEU A 96 -12.16 18.82 -0.64
N PRO A 97 -12.73 19.63 0.27
CA PRO A 97 -12.45 21.06 0.33
C PRO A 97 -10.97 21.38 0.56
N ALA A 98 -10.22 20.49 1.23
CA ALA A 98 -8.80 20.68 1.50
C ALA A 98 -7.89 20.38 0.31
N LEU A 99 -8.42 19.78 -0.77
CA LEU A 99 -7.64 19.36 -1.93
C LEU A 99 -7.51 20.46 -3.01
N ASN A 100 -8.19 21.61 -2.85
CA ASN A 100 -8.17 22.74 -3.81
C ASN A 100 -8.39 22.32 -5.27
N LEU A 101 -9.24 21.32 -5.50
CA LEU A 101 -9.54 20.77 -6.82
C LEU A 101 -10.49 21.68 -7.59
N ASN A 102 -10.34 21.77 -8.90
CA ASN A 102 -11.37 22.38 -9.76
C ASN A 102 -12.60 21.46 -9.88
N GLU A 103 -13.70 21.96 -10.46
CA GLU A 103 -14.97 21.22 -10.53
C GLU A 103 -14.85 19.86 -11.24
N SER A 104 -14.07 19.80 -12.33
CA SER A 104 -13.86 18.55 -13.08
C SER A 104 -13.03 17.53 -12.27
N GLU A 105 -12.03 18.01 -11.53
CA GLU A 105 -11.21 17.20 -10.63
C GLU A 105 -12.02 16.69 -9.44
N GLN A 106 -12.88 17.53 -8.85
CA GLN A 106 -13.80 17.14 -7.78
C GLN A 106 -14.76 16.05 -8.27
N ALA A 107 -15.37 16.22 -9.45
CA ALA A 107 -16.26 15.22 -10.04
C ALA A 107 -15.52 13.87 -10.27
N THR A 108 -14.28 13.93 -10.76
CA THR A 108 -13.45 12.74 -10.97
C THR A 108 -13.09 12.06 -9.65
N PHE A 109 -12.74 12.85 -8.63
CA PHE A 109 -12.44 12.34 -7.29
C PHE A 109 -13.67 11.65 -6.68
N HIS A 110 -14.84 12.30 -6.73
CA HIS A 110 -16.09 11.73 -6.27
C HIS A 110 -16.40 10.41 -6.95
N ALA A 111 -16.33 10.35 -8.28
CA ALA A 111 -16.61 9.12 -9.03
C ALA A 111 -15.68 7.97 -8.63
N LEU A 112 -14.39 8.24 -8.38
CA LEU A 112 -13.43 7.23 -7.93
C LEU A 112 -13.67 6.80 -6.48
N ALA A 113 -14.04 7.73 -5.60
CA ALA A 113 -14.41 7.43 -4.21
C ALA A 113 -15.70 6.58 -4.16
N ASP A 114 -16.72 6.93 -4.93
CA ASP A 114 -17.99 6.18 -5.03
C ASP A 114 -17.73 4.76 -5.55
N LYS A 115 -16.91 4.64 -6.60
CA LYS A 115 -16.50 3.34 -7.14
C LYS A 115 -15.81 2.50 -6.08
N LEU A 116 -14.87 3.08 -5.33
CA LEU A 116 -14.15 2.38 -4.27
C LEU A 116 -15.09 1.95 -3.15
N ARG A 117 -16.06 2.80 -2.78
CA ARG A 117 -17.09 2.52 -1.77
C ARG A 117 -17.96 1.34 -2.18
N HIS A 118 -18.42 1.32 -3.42
CA HIS A 118 -19.20 0.21 -3.98
C HIS A 118 -18.38 -1.08 -4.01
N GLN A 119 -17.11 -0.99 -4.43
CA GLN A 119 -16.24 -2.15 -4.48
C GLN A 119 -15.95 -2.75 -3.10
N ALA A 120 -15.85 -1.91 -2.06
CA ALA A 120 -15.71 -2.37 -0.68
C ALA A 120 -17.00 -3.07 -0.18
N ASP A 121 -18.19 -2.55 -0.53
CA ASP A 121 -19.46 -3.23 -0.21
C ASP A 121 -19.59 -4.59 -0.89
N GLN A 122 -19.21 -4.69 -2.17
CA GLN A 122 -19.22 -5.94 -2.90
C GLN A 122 -18.25 -6.96 -2.29
N LEU A 123 -17.05 -6.54 -1.90
CA LEU A 123 -16.09 -7.42 -1.23
C LEU A 123 -16.65 -7.94 0.10
N ARG A 124 -17.27 -7.05 0.90
CA ARG A 124 -17.95 -7.44 2.13
C ARG A 124 -19.04 -8.47 1.85
N GLN A 125 -19.85 -8.25 0.82
CA GLN A 125 -20.95 -9.13 0.45
C GLN A 125 -20.45 -10.52 0.01
N PHE A 126 -19.40 -10.59 -0.80
CA PHE A 126 -18.78 -11.87 -1.18
C PHE A 126 -18.25 -12.63 0.03
N ALA A 127 -17.67 -11.93 1.01
CA ALA A 127 -17.20 -12.56 2.24
C ALA A 127 -18.36 -13.09 3.11
N VAL A 128 -19.44 -12.33 3.26
CA VAL A 128 -20.66 -12.73 3.99
C VAL A 128 -21.36 -13.91 3.30
N ASP A 129 -21.39 -13.92 1.97
CA ASP A 129 -22.04 -14.97 1.18
C ASP A 129 -21.13 -16.19 0.95
N HIS A 130 -19.94 -16.22 1.57
CA HIS A 130 -18.91 -17.26 1.42
C HIS A 130 -18.47 -17.52 -0.04
N ARG A 131 -18.55 -16.50 -0.89
CA ARG A 131 -18.14 -16.53 -2.31
C ARG A 131 -16.64 -16.25 -2.46
N LEU A 132 -15.82 -17.18 -1.97
CA LEU A 132 -14.37 -17.03 -1.88
C LEU A 132 -13.69 -16.84 -3.24
N GLU A 133 -14.23 -17.47 -4.28
CA GLU A 133 -13.74 -17.42 -5.65
C GLU A 133 -13.77 -15.98 -6.23
N ASP A 134 -14.70 -15.15 -5.76
CA ASP A 134 -14.90 -13.78 -6.25
C ASP A 134 -14.03 -12.74 -5.52
N LEU A 135 -13.50 -13.08 -4.32
CA LEU A 135 -12.75 -12.16 -3.47
C LEU A 135 -11.49 -11.61 -4.16
N SER A 136 -10.74 -12.48 -4.84
CA SER A 136 -9.47 -12.11 -5.49
C SER A 136 -9.68 -11.12 -6.64
N GLY A 137 -10.73 -11.32 -7.45
CA GLY A 137 -11.11 -10.42 -8.53
C GLY A 137 -11.54 -9.06 -7.98
N GLN A 138 -12.34 -9.07 -6.92
CA GLN A 138 -12.82 -7.84 -6.30
C GLN A 138 -11.67 -7.01 -5.67
N LEU A 139 -10.73 -7.67 -5.00
CA LEU A 139 -9.52 -7.04 -4.48
C LEU A 139 -8.66 -6.40 -5.57
N SER A 140 -8.51 -7.07 -6.71
CA SER A 140 -7.78 -6.54 -7.86
C SER A 140 -8.45 -5.26 -8.38
N GLN A 141 -9.78 -5.23 -8.44
CA GLN A 141 -10.53 -4.04 -8.85
C GLN A 141 -10.40 -2.88 -7.84
N ILE A 142 -10.43 -3.17 -6.53
CA ILE A 142 -10.16 -2.19 -5.46
C ILE A 142 -8.76 -1.59 -5.64
N SER A 143 -7.74 -2.45 -5.82
CA SER A 143 -6.35 -2.02 -6.02
C SER A 143 -6.19 -1.13 -7.25
N ALA A 144 -6.85 -1.46 -8.35
CA ALA A 144 -6.85 -0.65 -9.56
C ALA A 144 -7.48 0.74 -9.33
N THR A 145 -8.61 0.81 -8.63
CA THR A 145 -9.25 2.10 -8.27
C THR A 145 -8.37 2.94 -7.36
N CYS A 146 -7.76 2.33 -6.34
CA CYS A 146 -6.79 3.00 -5.46
C CYS A 146 -5.61 3.57 -6.27
N THR A 147 -5.06 2.76 -7.19
CA THR A 147 -3.94 3.17 -8.05
C THR A 147 -4.33 4.34 -8.96
N ALA A 148 -5.50 4.30 -9.58
CA ALA A 148 -6.00 5.38 -10.43
C ALA A 148 -6.19 6.69 -9.64
N CYS A 149 -6.85 6.61 -8.47
CA CYS A 149 -7.05 7.77 -7.60
C CYS A 149 -5.73 8.39 -7.15
N HIS A 150 -4.78 7.57 -6.69
CA HIS A 150 -3.45 8.07 -6.31
C HIS A 150 -2.64 8.59 -7.50
N GLY A 151 -2.78 8.00 -8.68
CA GLY A 151 -2.12 8.46 -9.90
C GLY A 151 -2.54 9.88 -10.28
N LEU A 152 -3.81 10.22 -10.09
CA LEU A 152 -4.37 11.53 -10.40
C LEU A 152 -4.07 12.57 -9.31
N PHE A 153 -4.26 12.22 -8.04
CA PHE A 153 -4.33 13.22 -6.97
C PHE A 153 -3.09 13.28 -6.06
N ARG A 154 -2.14 12.34 -6.14
CA ARG A 154 -0.93 12.35 -5.27
C ARG A 154 0.08 13.44 -5.65
N GLN A 155 0.09 13.93 -6.90
CA GLN A 155 0.99 15.00 -7.35
C GLN A 155 0.41 16.40 -7.19
N LEU A 156 -0.92 16.55 -7.23
CA LEU A 156 -1.61 17.84 -7.07
C LEU A 156 -1.41 18.47 -5.68
N GLY A 157 -1.12 17.65 -4.66
CA GLY A 157 -0.80 18.12 -3.31
C GLY A 157 0.59 18.77 -3.14
N ARG A 158 1.42 18.90 -4.19
CA ARG A 158 2.80 19.43 -4.12
C ARG A 158 3.05 20.78 -4.80
N GLY A 159 2.01 21.48 -5.24
CA GLY A 159 2.17 22.82 -5.79
C GLY A 159 1.23 23.07 -6.95
N GLY A 160 -0.02 23.40 -6.63
CA GLY A 160 -0.92 24.05 -7.58
C GLY A 160 -0.42 25.46 -7.88
N ARG A 161 0.49 25.59 -8.84
CA ARG A 161 0.78 26.83 -9.54
C ARG A 161 0.57 26.57 -11.02
N HIS A 162 -0.69 26.61 -11.45
CA HIS A 162 -1.04 26.69 -12.85
C HIS A 162 -0.89 28.16 -13.28
N GLY A 163 0.11 28.40 -14.12
CA GLY A 163 0.10 29.51 -15.07
C GLY A 163 -0.37 29.00 -16.43
#